data_AF-A0A3C0NTZ1-F1
#
_entry.id   AF-A0A3C0NTZ1-F1
#
_cell.length_a   1.000
_cell.length_b   1.000
_cell.length_c   1.000
_cell.angle_alpha   90.00
_cell.angle_beta   90.00
_cell.angle_gamma   90.00
#
_symmetry.space_group_name_H-M   'P 1'
#
loop_
_entity.id
_entity.type
_entity.pdbx_description
1 polymer ?
#
loop_
_entity_poly.entity_id
_entity_poly.type
_entity_poly.pdbx_seq_one_letter_code
_entity_poly.pdbx_strand_id
1 'polypeptide(L)'
;NIRVRDAAFSVQNELVDTASHGWEGWPPALAGIAMITISACISTWLSLFEKSSAINYISIIAITFSIILIWCGCWAFANRVIGLGGQARFGRHLFIVACAIIIYDLWNIFSMTVAYAFSLAFLTRYGNHMAMAICAGMIFFHLCTMNNQHTKRFMIACIMLSAIGSGLILISNYQRSGQLADELYMTHLLPPTLRQSANQPVDLFIEQARTMKEKLDKARLKPANHNSDLSAD
;
A
#
# COMPACT_ATOMS: atom_id res chain seq x y z
N ASN A 1 -10.62 56.57 16.65
CA ASN A 1 -9.21 56.99 16.61
C ASN A 1 -8.51 56.17 15.52
N ILE A 2 -8.49 56.67 14.28
CA ILE A 2 -7.98 55.92 13.11
C ILE A 2 -6.53 56.32 12.90
N ARG A 3 -5.60 55.38 13.02
CA ARG A 3 -4.18 55.58 12.74
C ARG A 3 -3.93 55.24 11.27
N VAL A 4 -3.84 56.26 10.42
CA VAL A 4 -3.39 56.12 9.03
C VAL A 4 -1.87 55.98 9.05
N ARG A 5 -1.35 54.88 8.49
CA ARG A 5 0.10 54.66 8.35
C ARG A 5 0.56 55.14 6.97
N ASP A 6 1.78 55.66 6.93
CA ASP A 6 2.44 56.13 5.71
C ASP A 6 2.66 54.96 4.73
N ALA A 7 2.63 55.24 3.42
CA ALA A 7 2.86 54.25 2.37
C ALA A 7 4.29 53.67 2.42
N ALA A 8 5.24 54.39 3.01
CA ALA A 8 6.61 53.94 3.22
C ALA A 8 6.80 53.00 4.44
N PHE A 9 5.72 52.65 5.15
CA PHE A 9 5.81 51.78 6.32
C PHE A 9 6.27 50.37 5.92
N SER A 10 7.42 49.91 6.44
CA SER A 10 7.94 48.58 6.13
C SER A 10 7.00 47.50 6.67
N VAL A 11 6.23 46.88 5.78
CA VAL A 11 5.41 45.71 6.10
C VAL A 11 6.31 44.47 6.00
N GLN A 12 6.08 43.48 6.88
CA GLN A 12 6.75 42.19 6.75
C GLN A 12 6.44 41.60 5.38
N ASN A 13 7.40 40.88 4.80
CA ASN A 13 7.19 40.21 3.51
C ASN A 13 5.88 39.43 3.53
N GLU A 14 5.05 39.68 2.53
CA GLU A 14 3.81 38.97 2.30
C GLU A 14 4.11 37.47 2.16
N LEU A 15 3.67 36.70 3.15
CA LEU A 15 3.68 35.25 3.03
C LEU A 15 2.54 34.90 2.08
N VAL A 16 2.85 34.12 1.04
CA VAL A 16 1.85 33.61 0.10
C VAL A 16 0.77 32.89 0.90
N ASP A 17 -0.46 33.41 0.82
CA ASP A 17 -1.62 32.74 1.38
C ASP A 17 -1.88 31.46 0.58
N THR A 18 -1.48 30.34 1.17
CA THR A 18 -1.72 29.00 0.62
C THR A 18 -2.96 28.35 1.24
N ALA A 19 -3.71 29.10 2.06
CA ALA A 19 -4.85 28.56 2.79
C ALA A 19 -6.12 28.54 1.92
N SER A 20 -6.50 27.35 1.48
CA SER A 20 -7.79 27.10 0.84
C SER A 20 -8.86 27.00 1.93
N HIS A 21 -9.37 28.13 2.40
CA HIS A 21 -10.27 28.21 3.57
C HIS A 21 -11.52 27.31 3.47
N GLY A 22 -12.01 26.99 2.27
CA GLY A 22 -13.13 26.06 2.07
C GLY A 22 -12.78 24.56 2.19
N TRP A 23 -11.51 24.17 2.00
CA TRP A 23 -11.04 22.78 1.98
C TRP A 23 -10.21 22.41 3.22
N GLU A 24 -10.23 23.26 4.24
CA GLU A 24 -9.45 23.08 5.48
C GLU A 24 -10.28 22.62 6.68
N GLY A 25 -11.60 22.72 6.59
CA GLY A 25 -12.53 22.46 7.69
C GLY A 25 -13.12 21.05 7.71
N TRP A 26 -14.37 20.96 8.15
CA TRP A 26 -15.13 19.71 8.24
C TRP A 26 -15.44 18.99 6.92
N PRO A 27 -15.54 19.64 5.73
CA PRO A 27 -15.91 18.93 4.49
C PRO A 27 -14.97 17.79 4.08
N PRO A 28 -13.62 17.95 4.05
CA PRO A 28 -12.72 16.84 3.75
C PRO A 28 -12.73 15.76 4.82
N ALA A 29 -13.00 16.12 6.09
CA ALA A 29 -13.13 15.14 7.17
C ALA A 29 -14.35 14.24 6.93
N LEU A 30 -15.51 14.82 6.61
CA LEU A 30 -16.72 14.06 6.31
C LEU A 30 -16.54 13.17 5.07
N ALA A 31 -15.92 13.71 4.02
CA ALA A 31 -15.61 12.95 2.82
C ALA A 31 -14.68 11.75 3.12
N GLY A 32 -13.63 11.96 3.93
CA GLY A 32 -12.73 10.89 4.36
C GLY A 32 -13.44 9.81 5.17
N ILE A 33 -14.28 10.18 6.14
CA ILE A 33 -15.08 9.24 6.95
C ILE A 33 -16.02 8.42 6.06
N ALA A 34 -16.72 9.09 5.12
CA ALA A 34 -17.64 8.43 4.20
C ALA A 34 -16.88 7.41 3.32
N MET A 35 -15.75 7.83 2.75
CA MET A 35 -14.88 6.95 1.95
C MET A 35 -14.39 5.73 2.73
N ILE A 36 -13.86 5.93 3.94
CA ILE A 36 -13.37 4.82 4.79
C ILE A 36 -14.51 3.86 5.15
N THR A 37 -15.68 4.40 5.52
CA THR A 37 -16.86 3.58 5.85
C THR A 37 -17.30 2.74 4.65
N ILE A 38 -17.38 3.35 3.48
CA ILE A 38 -17.78 2.68 2.24
C ILE A 38 -16.76 1.59 1.89
N SER A 39 -15.46 1.90 1.89
CA SER A 39 -14.39 0.92 1.62
C SER A 39 -14.46 -0.24 2.61
N ALA A 40 -14.53 0.03 3.91
CA ALA A 40 -14.58 -1.00 4.93
C ALA A 40 -15.82 -1.90 4.79
N CYS A 41 -16.98 -1.31 4.46
CA CYS A 41 -18.21 -2.05 4.24
C CYS A 41 -18.11 -2.96 3.00
N ILE A 42 -17.61 -2.43 1.87
CA ILE A 42 -17.41 -3.19 0.63
C ILE A 42 -16.41 -4.33 0.86
N SER A 43 -15.25 -4.04 1.47
CA SER A 43 -14.20 -5.03 1.71
C SER A 43 -14.66 -6.13 2.67
N THR A 44 -15.44 -5.77 3.70
CA THR A 44 -16.04 -6.76 4.62
C THR A 44 -17.09 -7.60 3.88
N TRP A 45 -17.95 -6.98 3.08
CA TRP A 45 -18.97 -7.68 2.30
C TRP A 45 -18.35 -8.67 1.29
N LEU A 46 -17.26 -8.29 0.62
CA LEU A 46 -16.52 -9.17 -0.30
C LEU A 46 -15.80 -10.32 0.40
N SER A 47 -15.44 -10.16 1.67
CA SER A 47 -14.62 -11.14 2.41
C SER A 47 -15.46 -12.20 3.14
N LEU A 48 -16.74 -11.96 3.39
CA LEU A 48 -17.59 -12.88 4.15
C LEU A 48 -18.49 -13.70 3.22
N PHE A 49 -18.14 -14.97 3.06
CA PHE A 49 -18.95 -15.96 2.32
C PHE A 49 -20.02 -16.67 3.18
N GLU A 50 -20.00 -16.46 4.50
CA GLU A 50 -20.99 -17.02 5.44
C GLU A 50 -21.90 -15.94 6.06
N LYS A 51 -22.97 -16.36 6.75
CA LYS A 51 -23.95 -15.48 7.41
C LYS A 51 -23.26 -14.60 8.47
N SER A 52 -22.83 -13.44 8.03
CA SER A 52 -22.12 -12.46 8.84
C SER A 52 -23.02 -11.86 9.92
N SER A 53 -22.62 -11.96 11.18
CA SER A 53 -23.27 -11.25 12.28
C SER A 53 -22.91 -9.75 12.23
N ALA A 54 -23.86 -8.88 12.60
CA ALA A 54 -23.65 -7.42 12.59
C ALA A 54 -22.44 -6.97 13.43
N ILE A 55 -22.06 -7.76 14.45
CA ILE A 55 -20.92 -7.50 15.32
C ILE A 55 -19.58 -7.55 14.57
N ASN A 56 -19.44 -8.37 13.53
CA ASN A 56 -18.21 -8.45 12.75
C ASN A 56 -17.96 -7.15 11.97
N TYR A 57 -19.00 -6.58 11.36
CA TYR A 57 -18.90 -5.29 10.66
C TYR A 57 -18.53 -4.17 11.62
N ILE A 58 -19.23 -4.07 12.76
CA ILE A 58 -19.00 -3.01 13.73
C ILE A 58 -17.57 -3.09 14.28
N SER A 59 -17.08 -4.29 14.61
CA SER A 59 -15.72 -4.48 15.11
C SER A 59 -14.65 -4.08 14.08
N ILE A 60 -14.78 -4.52 12.83
CA ILE A 60 -13.82 -4.19 11.76
C ILE A 60 -13.80 -2.68 11.50
N ILE A 61 -14.98 -2.06 11.41
CA ILE A 61 -15.11 -0.62 11.22
C ILE A 61 -14.48 0.12 12.40
N ALA A 62 -14.79 -0.27 13.65
CA ALA A 62 -14.26 0.38 14.85
C ALA A 62 -12.74 0.32 14.94
N ILE A 63 -12.13 -0.83 14.66
CA ILE A 63 -10.67 -1.00 14.67
C ILE A 63 -10.03 -0.14 13.57
N THR A 64 -10.58 -0.19 12.36
CA THR A 64 -10.09 0.58 11.21
C THR A 64 -10.12 2.08 11.50
N PHE A 65 -11.25 2.58 12.02
CA PHE A 65 -11.37 3.97 12.43
C PHE A 65 -10.39 4.34 13.53
N SER A 66 -10.22 3.51 14.55
CA SER A 66 -9.31 3.79 15.66
C SER A 66 -7.87 3.97 15.18
N ILE A 67 -7.38 3.06 14.32
CA ILE A 67 -6.03 3.13 13.76
C ILE A 67 -5.87 4.40 12.92
N ILE A 68 -6.84 4.70 12.04
CA ILE A 68 -6.78 5.88 11.16
C ILE A 68 -6.84 7.18 11.97
N LEU A 69 -7.68 7.25 13.01
CA LEU A 69 -7.79 8.42 13.88
C LEU A 69 -6.48 8.67 14.63
N ILE A 70 -5.86 7.63 15.18
CA ILE A 70 -4.55 7.74 15.86
C ILE A 70 -3.49 8.20 14.87
N TRP A 71 -3.45 7.61 13.68
CA TRP A 71 -2.50 7.96 12.63
C TRP A 71 -2.65 9.42 12.19
N CYS A 72 -3.87 9.83 11.81
CA CYS A 72 -4.17 11.20 11.39
C CYS A 72 -3.95 12.19 12.54
N GLY A 73 -4.24 11.79 13.78
CA GLY A 73 -4.00 12.59 14.98
C GLY A 73 -2.52 12.85 15.20
N CYS A 74 -1.67 11.84 15.02
CA CYS A 74 -0.21 11.97 15.09
C CYS A 74 0.30 12.99 14.05
N TRP A 75 -0.17 12.89 12.80
CA TRP A 75 0.20 13.84 11.75
C TRP A 75 -0.33 15.26 11.99
N ALA A 76 -1.57 15.40 12.45
CA ALA A 76 -2.14 16.70 12.78
C ALA A 76 -1.43 17.35 13.98
N PHE A 77 -1.01 16.55 14.97
CA PHE A 77 -0.20 17.01 16.10
C PHE A 77 1.20 17.43 15.65
N ALA A 78 1.86 16.62 14.83
CA ALA A 78 3.15 16.98 14.23
C ALA A 78 3.05 18.28 13.43
N ASN A 79 1.96 18.48 12.67
CA ASN A 79 1.71 19.73 11.94
C ASN A 79 1.53 20.93 12.87
N ARG A 80 0.87 20.75 14.02
CA ARG A 80 0.72 21.81 15.03
C ARG A 80 2.04 22.16 15.72
N VAL A 81 2.89 21.17 16.00
CA VAL A 81 4.15 21.37 16.75
C VAL A 81 5.29 21.87 15.85
N ILE A 82 5.35 21.38 14.61
CA ILE A 82 6.49 21.61 13.69
C ILE A 82 6.12 22.64 12.58
N GLY A 83 4.84 22.83 12.26
CA GLY A 83 4.37 23.67 11.15
C GLY A 83 4.07 25.13 11.53
N LEU A 84 4.50 26.06 10.67
CA LEU A 84 4.44 27.53 10.80
C LEU A 84 3.04 28.18 10.97
N GLY A 85 1.96 27.42 11.16
CA GLY A 85 0.63 27.95 11.38
C GLY A 85 -0.16 27.00 12.29
N GLY A 86 -0.44 27.41 13.52
CA GLY A 86 -0.96 26.57 14.63
C GLY A 86 -2.34 25.93 14.45
N GLN A 87 -2.78 25.66 13.21
CA GLN A 87 -4.03 24.99 12.86
C GLN A 87 -3.79 23.48 12.69
N ALA A 88 -4.53 22.68 13.46
CA ALA A 88 -4.56 21.23 13.30
C ALA A 88 -5.43 20.88 12.08
N ARG A 89 -4.82 20.72 10.90
CA ARG A 89 -5.51 20.42 9.63
C ARG A 89 -5.92 18.94 9.54
N PHE A 90 -6.61 18.44 10.57
CA PHE A 90 -6.97 17.03 10.74
C PHE A 90 -7.80 16.48 9.57
N GLY A 91 -8.77 17.25 9.08
CA GLY A 91 -9.66 16.82 7.99
C GLY A 91 -8.93 16.49 6.68
N ARG A 92 -7.85 17.22 6.36
CA ARG A 92 -7.06 16.96 5.15
C ARG A 92 -6.22 15.68 5.27
N HIS A 93 -5.67 15.40 6.45
CA HIS A 93 -4.97 14.13 6.70
C HIS A 93 -5.90 12.93 6.58
N LEU A 94 -7.11 13.05 7.13
CA LEU A 94 -8.12 12.00 7.04
C LEU A 94 -8.52 11.71 5.59
N PHE A 95 -8.67 12.76 4.77
CA PHE A 95 -8.95 12.62 3.35
C PHE A 95 -7.81 11.93 2.58
N ILE A 96 -6.56 12.29 2.86
CA ILE A 96 -5.38 11.68 2.19
C ILE A 96 -5.30 10.18 2.49
N VAL A 97 -5.49 9.79 3.76
CA VAL A 97 -5.52 8.36 4.14
C VAL A 97 -6.68 7.65 3.45
N ALA A 98 -7.86 8.25 3.42
CA ALA A 98 -9.01 7.67 2.74
C ALA A 98 -8.75 7.44 1.24
N CYS A 99 -8.10 8.39 0.56
CA CYS A 99 -7.72 8.23 -0.85
C CYS A 99 -6.71 7.09 -1.02
N ALA A 100 -5.71 7.00 -0.14
CA ALA A 100 -4.72 5.93 -0.21
C ALA A 100 -5.34 4.54 -0.03
N ILE A 101 -6.30 4.39 0.88
CA ILE A 101 -7.05 3.15 1.10
C ILE A 101 -7.82 2.75 -0.17
N ILE A 102 -8.56 3.68 -0.78
CA ILE A 102 -9.33 3.38 -2.00
C ILE A 102 -8.39 3.00 -3.15
N ILE A 103 -7.27 3.71 -3.33
CA ILE A 103 -6.29 3.40 -4.37
C ILE A 103 -5.71 1.99 -4.15
N TYR A 104 -5.41 1.65 -2.90
CA TYR A 104 -4.91 0.33 -2.54
C TYR A 104 -5.94 -0.78 -2.80
N ASP A 105 -7.19 -0.60 -2.37
CA ASP A 105 -8.27 -1.57 -2.60
C ASP A 105 -8.52 -1.77 -4.10
N LEU A 106 -8.56 -0.68 -4.87
CA LEU A 106 -8.74 -0.72 -6.32
C LEU A 106 -7.57 -1.42 -7.02
N TRP A 107 -6.33 -1.13 -6.60
CA TRP A 107 -5.16 -1.82 -7.12
C TRP A 107 -5.20 -3.31 -6.84
N ASN A 108 -5.60 -3.71 -5.63
CA ASN A 108 -5.69 -5.11 -5.25
C ASN A 108 -6.71 -5.84 -6.15
N ILE A 109 -7.94 -5.34 -6.25
CA ILE A 109 -8.99 -5.91 -7.12
C ILE A 109 -8.54 -5.96 -8.58
N PHE A 110 -7.92 -4.89 -9.08
CA PHE A 110 -7.43 -4.81 -10.45
C PHE A 110 -6.33 -5.83 -10.71
N SER A 111 -5.29 -5.87 -9.86
CA SER A 111 -4.16 -6.79 -9.99
C SER A 111 -4.61 -8.26 -9.93
N MET A 112 -5.53 -8.60 -9.02
CA MET A 112 -6.13 -9.93 -8.93
C MET A 112 -6.88 -10.30 -10.22
N THR A 113 -7.72 -9.40 -10.73
CA THR A 113 -8.53 -9.65 -11.93
C THR A 113 -7.66 -9.81 -13.16
N VAL A 114 -6.66 -8.94 -13.34
CA VAL A 114 -5.74 -8.97 -14.49
C VAL A 114 -4.80 -10.17 -14.42
N ALA A 115 -4.25 -10.47 -13.23
CA ALA A 115 -3.40 -11.64 -13.05
C ALA A 115 -4.15 -12.93 -13.36
N TYR A 116 -5.43 -13.02 -12.97
CA TYR A 116 -6.30 -14.14 -13.32
C TYR A 116 -6.65 -14.19 -14.81
N ALA A 117 -7.10 -13.07 -15.38
CA ALA A 117 -7.55 -13.02 -16.76
C ALA A 117 -6.42 -13.42 -17.75
N PHE A 118 -5.22 -12.88 -17.53
CA PHE A 118 -4.08 -13.06 -18.43
C PHE A 118 -3.04 -14.09 -17.95
N SER A 119 -3.26 -14.75 -16.80
CA SER A 119 -2.28 -15.65 -16.18
C SER A 119 -0.91 -14.99 -15.94
N LEU A 120 -0.90 -13.68 -15.68
CA LEU A 120 0.32 -12.90 -15.42
C LEU A 120 0.72 -13.00 -13.95
N ALA A 121 1.28 -14.15 -13.57
CA ALA A 121 1.76 -14.41 -12.21
C ALA A 121 2.80 -13.38 -11.74
N PHE A 122 3.49 -12.68 -12.64
CA PHE A 122 4.40 -11.58 -12.29
C PHE A 122 3.68 -10.43 -11.58
N LEU A 123 2.43 -10.12 -11.95
CA LEU A 123 1.72 -8.94 -11.44
C LEU A 123 1.34 -9.11 -9.97
N THR A 124 0.94 -10.31 -9.55
CA THR A 124 0.71 -10.66 -8.14
C THR A 124 2.01 -10.91 -7.40
N ARG A 125 3.04 -11.48 -8.06
CA ARG A 125 4.35 -11.77 -7.49
C ARG A 125 5.11 -10.56 -6.97
N TYR A 126 4.83 -9.36 -7.49
CA TYR A 126 5.40 -8.09 -7.02
C TYR A 126 4.35 -7.14 -6.42
N GLY A 127 3.18 -7.66 -6.00
CA GLY A 127 2.08 -6.88 -5.46
C GLY A 127 2.47 -6.03 -4.25
N ASN A 128 3.29 -6.56 -3.32
CA ASN A 128 3.73 -5.80 -2.14
C ASN A 128 4.61 -4.60 -2.49
N HIS A 129 5.33 -4.61 -3.63
CA HIS A 129 6.11 -3.46 -4.04
C HIS A 129 5.22 -2.28 -4.43
N MET A 130 4.09 -2.57 -5.10
CA MET A 130 3.10 -1.52 -5.39
C MET A 130 2.41 -1.03 -4.12
N ALA A 131 2.08 -1.93 -3.19
CA ALA A 131 1.56 -1.53 -1.88
C ALA A 131 2.53 -0.56 -1.17
N MET A 132 3.83 -0.87 -1.20
CA MET A 132 4.86 -0.01 -0.63
C MET A 132 4.97 1.35 -1.35
N ALA A 133 4.85 1.37 -2.67
CA ALA A 133 4.83 2.61 -3.45
C ALA A 133 3.62 3.50 -3.11
N ILE A 134 2.43 2.91 -2.93
CA ILE A 134 1.22 3.61 -2.49
C ILE A 134 1.41 4.19 -1.09
N CYS A 135 1.96 3.40 -0.16
CA CYS A 135 2.30 3.86 1.19
C CYS A 135 3.30 5.03 1.17
N ALA A 136 4.34 4.95 0.33
CA ALA A 136 5.31 6.02 0.17
C ALA A 136 4.68 7.29 -0.40
N GLY A 137 3.78 7.16 -1.40
CA GLY A 137 3.00 8.27 -1.95
C GLY A 137 2.08 8.90 -0.90
N MET A 138 1.40 8.09 -0.09
CA MET A 138 0.57 8.58 1.02
C MET A 138 1.39 9.42 2.01
N ILE A 139 2.59 8.96 2.40
CA ILE A 139 3.50 9.70 3.29
C ILE A 139 3.98 10.98 2.61
N PHE A 140 4.30 10.94 1.31
CA PHE A 140 4.67 12.14 0.55
C PHE A 140 3.57 13.21 0.59
N PHE A 141 2.31 12.81 0.40
CA PHE A 141 1.19 13.74 0.51
C PHE A 141 1.02 14.31 1.91
N HIS A 142 1.23 13.51 2.97
CA HIS A 142 1.25 14.00 4.36
C HIS A 142 2.38 15.00 4.61
N LEU A 143 3.57 14.79 4.05
CA LEU A 143 4.69 15.73 4.18
C LEU A 143 4.43 17.02 3.40
N CYS A 144 3.85 16.92 2.20
CA CYS A 144 3.49 18.08 1.39
C CYS A 144 2.41 18.95 2.04
N THR A 145 1.53 18.38 2.89
CA THR A 145 0.57 19.19 3.65
C THR A 145 1.22 20.02 4.74
N MET A 146 2.38 19.58 5.28
CA MET A 146 3.10 20.29 6.33
C MET A 146 3.97 21.44 5.79
N ASN A 147 4.65 21.23 4.66
CA ASN A 147 5.46 22.28 4.03
C ASN A 147 5.60 22.05 2.52
N ASN A 148 5.10 22.99 1.71
CA ASN A 148 5.19 22.93 0.24
C ASN A 148 6.51 23.48 -0.32
N GLN A 149 7.40 24.05 0.51
CA GLN A 149 8.64 24.70 0.04
C GLN A 149 9.76 23.69 -0.29
N HIS A 150 9.66 22.45 0.19
CA HIS A 150 10.70 21.42 0.03
C HIS A 150 10.19 20.11 -0.56
N THR A 151 9.17 20.17 -1.41
CA THR A 151 8.55 18.99 -2.07
C THR A 151 9.54 18.07 -2.75
N LYS A 152 10.57 18.60 -3.41
CA LYS A 152 11.62 17.79 -4.05
C LYS A 152 12.40 16.92 -3.05
N ARG A 153 12.71 17.44 -1.86
CA ARG A 153 13.44 16.68 -0.83
C ARG A 153 12.57 15.58 -0.24
N PHE A 154 11.29 15.86 -0.02
CA PHE A 154 10.34 14.85 0.45
C PHE A 154 10.11 13.76 -0.59
N MET A 155 10.02 14.10 -1.88
CA MET A 155 9.90 13.12 -2.95
C MET A 155 11.09 12.15 -2.95
N ILE A 156 12.32 12.66 -2.86
CA ILE A 156 13.54 11.83 -2.79
C ILE A 156 13.51 10.94 -1.54
N ALA A 157 13.14 11.48 -0.38
CA ALA A 157 13.05 10.71 0.85
C ALA A 157 12.01 9.58 0.75
N CYS A 158 10.84 9.83 0.14
CA CYS A 158 9.81 8.82 -0.08
C CYS A 158 10.24 7.77 -1.10
N ILE A 159 10.95 8.15 -2.17
CA ILE A 159 11.53 7.19 -3.12
C ILE A 159 12.53 6.29 -2.42
N MET A 160 13.43 6.85 -1.60
CA MET A 160 14.39 6.07 -0.82
C MET A 160 13.69 5.14 0.17
N LEU A 161 12.65 5.62 0.87
CA LEU A 161 11.86 4.80 1.78
C LEU A 161 11.16 3.64 1.05
N SER A 162 10.61 3.91 -0.14
CA SER A 162 10.01 2.88 -0.98
C SER A 162 11.03 1.85 -1.45
N ALA A 163 12.23 2.30 -1.83
CA ALA A 163 13.32 1.41 -2.25
C ALA A 163 13.81 0.52 -1.11
N ILE A 164 13.98 1.09 0.09
CA ILE A 164 14.38 0.35 1.30
C ILE A 164 13.29 -0.65 1.70
N GLY A 165 12.02 -0.23 1.75
CA GLY A 165 10.90 -1.12 2.07
C GLY A 165 10.77 -2.27 1.07
N SER A 166 10.90 -1.96 -0.22
CA SER A 166 10.96 -2.95 -1.29
C SER A 166 12.09 -3.96 -1.08
N GLY A 167 13.29 -3.50 -0.70
CA GLY A 167 14.43 -4.37 -0.40
C GLY A 167 14.17 -5.28 0.80
N LEU A 168 13.58 -4.74 1.88
CA LEU A 168 13.20 -5.50 3.08
C LEU A 168 12.18 -6.59 2.77
N ILE A 169 11.17 -6.29 1.95
CA ILE A 169 10.18 -7.28 1.49
C ILE A 169 10.88 -8.40 0.72
N LEU A 170 11.79 -8.05 -0.19
CA LEU A 170 12.55 -9.03 -0.97
C LEU A 170 13.38 -9.98 -0.08
N ILE A 171 14.05 -9.42 0.93
CA ILE A 171 14.85 -10.18 1.90
C ILE A 171 13.95 -11.08 2.76
N SER A 172 12.81 -10.55 3.22
CA SER A 172 11.85 -11.31 4.02
C SER A 172 11.27 -12.49 3.22
N ASN A 173 10.93 -12.26 1.95
CA ASN A 173 10.45 -13.30 1.05
C ASN A 173 11.50 -14.39 0.82
N TYR A 174 12.76 -13.97 0.63
CA TYR A 174 13.87 -14.90 0.47
C TYR A 174 14.07 -15.75 1.72
N GLN A 175 14.01 -15.17 2.91
CA GLN A 175 14.14 -15.90 4.17
C GLN A 175 12.97 -16.86 4.42
N ARG A 176 11.75 -16.47 4.03
CA ARG A 176 10.53 -17.24 4.33
C ARG A 176 10.27 -18.37 3.33
N SER A 177 10.61 -18.17 2.06
CA SER A 177 10.26 -19.09 0.97
C SER A 177 11.46 -19.63 0.19
N GLY A 178 12.68 -19.14 0.47
CA GLY A 178 13.87 -19.43 -0.34
C GLY A 178 13.83 -18.80 -1.73
N GLN A 179 12.83 -17.96 -2.03
CA GLN A 179 12.63 -17.32 -3.32
C GLN A 179 12.31 -15.83 -3.13
N LEU A 180 12.66 -15.00 -4.12
CA LEU A 180 12.39 -13.56 -4.10
C LEU A 180 10.92 -13.18 -4.37
N ALA A 181 10.04 -14.18 -4.46
CA ALA A 181 8.66 -14.06 -4.91
C ALA A 181 7.70 -14.01 -3.72
N ASP A 182 6.71 -13.11 -3.74
CA ASP A 182 5.68 -13.06 -2.69
C ASP A 182 4.75 -14.28 -2.70
N GLU A 183 4.36 -14.78 -3.88
CA GLU A 183 3.36 -15.84 -4.02
C GLU A 183 3.81 -16.89 -5.05
N LEU A 184 3.85 -18.17 -4.64
CA LEU A 184 4.30 -19.29 -5.48
C LEU A 184 3.15 -19.87 -6.34
N TYR A 185 1.92 -19.74 -5.87
CA TYR A 185 0.71 -20.21 -6.55
C TYR A 185 -0.39 -19.17 -6.39
N MET A 186 -1.15 -18.92 -7.45
CA MET A 186 -2.25 -17.96 -7.40
C MET A 186 -3.40 -18.57 -6.60
N THR A 187 -3.66 -18.06 -5.40
CA THR A 187 -4.66 -18.62 -4.46
C THR A 187 -6.10 -18.25 -4.85
N HIS A 188 -6.29 -17.27 -5.75
CA HIS A 188 -7.60 -16.74 -6.10
C HIS A 188 -8.21 -17.44 -7.31
N LEU A 189 -9.27 -18.22 -7.05
CA LEU A 189 -10.11 -18.86 -8.05
C LEU A 189 -11.28 -17.94 -8.41
N LEU A 190 -11.10 -17.09 -9.42
CA LEU A 190 -12.19 -16.29 -10.01
C LEU A 190 -13.02 -17.16 -10.98
N PRO A 191 -14.25 -16.74 -11.33
CA PRO A 191 -15.11 -17.51 -12.24
C PRO A 191 -14.46 -17.72 -13.62
N PRO A 192 -14.63 -18.90 -14.24
CA PRO A 192 -13.92 -19.29 -15.46
C PRO A 192 -14.23 -18.42 -16.67
N THR A 193 -15.33 -17.68 -16.66
CA THR A 193 -15.69 -16.71 -17.70
C THR A 193 -14.75 -15.50 -17.78
N LEU A 194 -14.04 -15.17 -16.70
CA LEU A 194 -13.05 -14.08 -16.66
C LEU A 194 -11.67 -14.51 -17.18
N ARG A 195 -11.47 -15.80 -17.45
CA ARG A 195 -10.19 -16.34 -17.91
C ARG A 195 -10.07 -16.14 -19.42
N GLN A 196 -9.14 -15.28 -19.84
CA GLN A 196 -8.81 -15.07 -21.26
C GLN A 196 -7.52 -15.79 -21.68
N SER A 197 -6.77 -16.35 -20.73
CA SER A 197 -5.57 -17.12 -21.01
C SER A 197 -5.88 -18.40 -21.79
N ALA A 198 -5.00 -18.73 -22.75
CA ALA A 198 -5.14 -19.93 -23.56
C ALA A 198 -5.13 -21.19 -22.69
N ASN A 199 -6.07 -22.10 -22.94
CA ASN A 199 -6.08 -23.42 -22.33
C ASN A 199 -4.85 -24.20 -22.80
N GLN A 200 -4.05 -24.69 -21.86
CA GLN A 200 -2.88 -25.51 -22.18
C GLN A 200 -3.34 -26.96 -22.44
N PRO A 201 -2.89 -27.60 -23.53
CA PRO A 201 -3.21 -28.99 -23.80
C PRO A 201 -2.60 -29.91 -22.74
N VAL A 202 -3.31 -30.99 -22.43
CA VAL A 202 -2.89 -32.00 -21.43
C VAL A 202 -1.54 -32.61 -21.82
N ASP A 203 -1.26 -32.76 -23.11
CA ASP A 203 -0.02 -33.36 -23.60
C ASP A 203 1.22 -32.56 -23.18
N LEU A 204 1.17 -31.22 -23.21
CA LEU A 204 2.26 -30.36 -22.73
C LEU A 204 2.50 -30.54 -21.23
N PHE A 205 1.44 -30.75 -20.44
CA PHE A 205 1.57 -31.01 -19.01
C PHE A 205 2.25 -32.36 -18.75
N ILE A 206 1.84 -33.42 -19.47
CA ILE A 206 2.45 -34.75 -19.33
C ILE A 206 3.93 -34.73 -19.74
N GLU A 207 4.27 -33.99 -20.78
CA GLU A 207 5.66 -33.81 -21.22
C GLU A 207 6.50 -33.09 -20.15
N GLN A 208 6.00 -31.98 -19.61
CA GLN A 208 6.67 -31.25 -18.53
C GLN A 208 6.83 -32.11 -17.27
N ALA A 209 5.81 -32.88 -16.88
CA ALA A 209 5.89 -33.81 -15.75
C ALA A 209 6.97 -34.88 -15.97
N ARG A 210 7.11 -35.40 -17.19
CA ARG A 210 8.17 -36.36 -17.56
C ARG A 210 9.55 -35.74 -17.42
N THR A 211 9.77 -34.53 -17.93
CA THR A 211 11.06 -33.84 -17.80
C THR A 211 11.42 -33.53 -16.33
N MET A 212 10.44 -33.21 -15.49
CA MET A 212 10.66 -33.03 -14.05
C MET A 212 11.05 -34.34 -13.37
N LYS A 213 10.38 -35.45 -13.71
CA LYS A 213 10.74 -36.78 -13.21
C LYS A 213 12.18 -37.14 -13.57
N GLU A 214 12.59 -36.93 -14.82
CA GLU A 214 13.97 -37.20 -15.25
C GLU A 214 15.01 -36.37 -14.49
N LYS A 215 14.72 -35.09 -14.21
CA LYS A 215 15.60 -34.24 -13.38
C LYS A 215 15.69 -34.75 -11.95
N LEU A 216 14.56 -35.18 -11.37
CA LEU A 216 14.49 -35.69 -10.01
C LEU A 216 15.20 -37.04 -9.88
N ASP A 217 15.02 -37.94 -10.84
CA ASP A 217 15.70 -39.23 -10.90
C ASP A 217 17.22 -39.05 -11.05
N LYS A 218 17.67 -38.10 -11.89
CA LYS A 218 19.09 -37.72 -12.00
C LYS A 218 19.64 -37.12 -10.70
N ALA A 219 18.86 -36.30 -9.99
CA ALA A 219 19.26 -35.74 -8.70
C ALA A 219 19.35 -36.81 -7.61
N ARG A 220 18.47 -37.82 -7.64
CA ARG A 220 18.45 -38.95 -6.70
C ARG A 220 19.64 -39.90 -6.88
N LEU A 221 20.14 -40.01 -8.11
CA LEU A 221 21.33 -40.79 -8.46
C LEU A 221 22.64 -40.02 -8.18
N LYS A 222 22.58 -38.74 -7.85
CA LYS A 222 23.74 -37.95 -7.42
C LYS A 222 23.95 -38.23 -5.92
N PRO A 223 24.98 -38.99 -5.50
CA PRO A 223 25.19 -39.28 -4.09
C PRO A 223 25.40 -37.98 -3.32
N ALA A 224 24.79 -37.89 -2.14
CA ALA A 224 25.03 -36.82 -1.20
C ALA A 224 26.49 -36.91 -0.71
N ASN A 225 27.40 -36.15 -1.33
CA ASN A 225 28.67 -35.78 -0.71
C ASN A 225 28.36 -34.82 0.45
N HIS A 226 27.82 -35.36 1.55
CA HIS A 226 27.61 -34.64 2.80
C HIS A 226 28.15 -35.42 3.99
N ASN A 227 29.23 -36.19 3.82
CA ASN A 227 29.87 -36.90 4.94
C ASN A 227 31.41 -37.06 4.81
N SER A 228 32.11 -36.20 4.05
CA SER A 228 33.58 -36.26 3.95
C SER A 228 34.36 -35.10 4.59
N ASP A 229 33.68 -34.06 5.10
CA ASP A 229 34.37 -32.86 5.61
C ASP A 229 34.33 -32.74 7.16
N LEU A 230 33.95 -33.81 7.88
CA LEU A 230 33.91 -33.86 9.35
C LEU A 230 34.85 -34.91 9.98
N SER A 231 35.77 -35.49 9.20
CA SER A 231 36.72 -36.50 9.72
C SER A 231 38.19 -36.28 9.32
N ALA A 232 38.56 -35.06 8.92
CA ALA A 232 39.96 -34.68 8.74
C ALA A 232 40.13 -33.23 9.19
N ASP A 233 40.28 -33.05 10.51
CA ASP A 233 41.22 -32.14 11.19
C ASP A 233 40.82 -31.95 12.66
#